data_AF-A0A2R6XEN4-F1
#
_entry.id   AF-A0A2R6XEN4-F1
#
_cell.length_a   1.000
_cell.length_b   1.000
_cell.length_c   1.000
_cell.angle_alpha   90.00
_cell.angle_beta   90.00
_cell.angle_gamma   90.00
#
_symmetry.space_group_name_H-M   'P 1'
#
loop_
_entity.id
_entity.type
_entity.pdbx_description
1 polymer ?
#
loop_
_entity_poly.entity_id
_entity_poly.type
_entity_poly.pdbx_seq_one_letter_code
_entity_poly.pdbx_strand_id
1 'polypeptide(L)'
;MEGRIADAGNSPADEEQIQIRESSLRAHVLVIPLSIISVSHVMSAVLLSAKLAKQDITVTIFTDRYMLPHIHLLHAPEALQSLDIRLAIMNHDEWERELHEDWSRPFQDLYDVMRAAEPYFQNMASARSSGAAGLPTCVIADMFCLWAQILFDVVSIKYTSKFGRKRESELVYERNSFR
;
A
#
# COMPACT_ATOMS: atom_id res chain seq x y z
N MET A 1 21.77 49.81 -28.34
CA MET A 1 20.41 49.59 -27.81
C MET A 1 20.32 48.13 -27.44
N GLU A 2 20.47 47.80 -26.16
CA GLU A 2 20.33 46.43 -25.66
C GLU A 2 18.86 46.18 -25.36
N GLY A 3 18.25 45.27 -26.12
CA GLY A 3 16.86 44.86 -25.95
C GLY A 3 16.73 43.99 -24.71
N ARG A 4 15.98 44.50 -23.72
CA ARG A 4 15.55 43.71 -22.56
C ARG A 4 14.52 42.68 -23.04
N ILE A 5 14.82 41.39 -22.84
CA ILE A 5 13.85 40.31 -22.97
C ILE A 5 12.94 40.44 -21.75
N ALA A 6 11.64 40.67 -21.98
CA ALA A 6 10.65 40.69 -20.93
C ALA A 6 10.49 39.28 -20.36
N ASP A 7 10.65 39.18 -19.04
CA ASP A 7 10.39 37.97 -18.27
C ASP A 7 8.88 37.68 -18.35
N ALA A 8 8.50 36.68 -19.14
CA ALA A 8 7.12 36.22 -19.23
C ALA A 8 6.82 35.44 -17.94
N GLY A 9 6.41 36.17 -16.90
CA GLY A 9 5.87 35.56 -15.69
C GLY A 9 4.72 34.62 -16.06
N ASN A 10 4.73 33.42 -15.49
CA ASN A 10 3.70 32.41 -15.72
C ASN A 10 2.31 33.00 -15.45
N SER A 11 1.35 32.69 -16.33
CA SER A 11 -0.04 33.08 -16.12
C SER A 11 -0.60 32.35 -14.89
N PRO A 12 -1.58 32.92 -14.17
CA PRO A 12 -2.29 32.21 -13.10
C PRO A 12 -2.87 30.86 -13.55
N ALA A 13 -3.24 30.74 -14.82
CA ALA A 13 -3.71 29.49 -15.43
C ALA A 13 -2.58 28.45 -15.61
N ASP A 14 -1.34 28.91 -15.83
CA ASP A 14 -0.16 28.05 -15.90
C ASP A 14 0.24 27.59 -14.49
N GLU A 15 0.15 28.46 -13.48
CA GLU A 15 0.37 28.11 -12.08
C GLU A 15 -0.67 27.10 -11.56
N GLU A 16 -1.94 27.26 -11.94
CA GLU A 16 -3.02 26.33 -11.59
C GLU A 16 -2.84 24.97 -12.29
N GLN A 17 -2.44 24.95 -13.56
CA GLN A 17 -2.09 23.69 -14.26
C GLN A 17 -0.81 23.03 -13.72
N ILE A 18 0.17 23.81 -13.29
CA ILE A 18 1.39 23.31 -12.63
C ILE A 18 1.02 22.71 -11.27
N GLN A 19 0.21 23.38 -10.44
CA GLN A 19 -0.26 22.83 -9.17
C GLN A 19 -1.09 21.55 -9.36
N ILE A 20 -1.96 21.50 -10.38
CA ILE A 20 -2.72 20.29 -10.72
C ILE A 20 -1.77 19.16 -11.17
N ARG A 21 -0.74 19.47 -11.99
CA ARG A 21 0.27 18.48 -12.41
C ARG A 21 1.16 18.01 -11.26
N GLU A 22 1.60 18.91 -10.38
CA GLU A 22 2.43 18.61 -9.21
C GLU A 22 1.64 17.80 -8.17
N SER A 23 0.35 18.09 -7.96
CA SER A 23 -0.52 17.25 -7.14
C SER A 23 -0.72 15.84 -7.71
N SER A 24 -0.57 15.67 -9.04
CA SER A 24 -0.63 14.37 -9.71
C SER A 24 0.66 13.54 -9.63
N LEU A 25 1.78 14.14 -9.19
CA LEU A 25 3.12 13.52 -9.15
C LEU A 25 3.56 13.08 -7.75
N ARG A 26 2.74 13.31 -6.72
CA ARG A 26 3.09 12.95 -5.34
C ARG A 26 3.30 11.44 -5.24
N ALA A 27 4.48 11.05 -4.74
CA ALA A 27 4.80 9.64 -4.55
C ALA A 27 3.80 9.00 -3.58
N HIS A 28 3.29 7.81 -3.93
CA HIS A 28 2.33 7.09 -3.11
C HIS A 28 2.88 5.70 -2.77
N VAL A 29 3.08 5.43 -1.48
CA VAL A 29 3.57 4.15 -0.96
C VAL A 29 2.43 3.36 -0.31
N LEU A 30 2.28 2.10 -0.69
CA LEU A 30 1.48 1.12 0.02
C LEU A 30 2.36 0.36 1.02
N VAL A 31 2.00 0.37 2.29
CA VAL A 31 2.70 -0.34 3.36
C VAL A 31 1.86 -1.53 3.81
N ILE A 32 2.43 -2.74 3.77
CA ILE A 32 1.75 -3.99 4.15
C ILE A 32 2.47 -4.60 5.36
N PRO A 33 2.09 -4.26 6.59
CA PRO A 33 2.55 -4.97 7.78
C PRO A 33 2.03 -6.41 7.84
N LEU A 34 2.67 -7.23 8.69
CA LEU A 34 2.14 -8.51 9.14
C LEU A 34 0.96 -8.30 10.12
N SER A 35 -0.15 -7.78 9.60
CA SER A 35 -1.30 -7.29 10.40
C SER A 35 -2.18 -8.37 11.02
N ILE A 36 -2.07 -9.62 10.59
CA ILE A 36 -2.86 -10.72 11.19
C ILE A 36 -2.18 -11.28 12.44
N ILE A 37 -0.85 -11.24 12.52
CA ILE A 37 -0.11 -11.98 13.55
C ILE A 37 0.39 -11.06 14.65
N SER A 38 0.68 -9.80 14.33
CA SER A 38 1.46 -8.99 15.26
C SER A 38 1.11 -7.50 15.25
N VAL A 39 0.60 -7.06 16.40
CA VAL A 39 0.47 -5.64 16.72
C VAL A 39 1.81 -4.92 16.59
N SER A 40 2.94 -5.52 17.01
CA SER A 40 4.23 -4.84 16.98
C SER A 40 4.73 -4.56 15.55
N HIS A 41 4.39 -5.44 14.60
CA HIS A 41 4.68 -5.23 13.17
C HIS A 41 3.84 -4.07 12.60
N VAL A 42 2.55 -4.01 12.98
CA VAL A 42 1.67 -2.90 12.58
C VAL A 42 2.13 -1.58 13.18
N MET A 43 2.48 -1.54 14.46
CA MET A 43 2.98 -0.32 15.12
C MET A 43 4.25 0.19 14.44
N SER A 44 5.17 -0.71 14.09
CA SER A 44 6.39 -0.36 13.36
C SER A 44 6.09 0.22 11.97
N ALA A 45 5.11 -0.36 11.26
CA ALA A 45 4.66 0.17 9.98
C ALA A 45 4.03 1.55 10.11
N VAL A 46 3.21 1.80 11.14
CA VAL A 46 2.62 3.12 11.41
C VAL A 46 3.71 4.17 11.64
N LEU A 47 4.74 3.85 12.45
CA LEU A 47 5.86 4.76 12.70
C LEU A 47 6.69 5.03 11.42
N LEU A 48 6.88 4.02 10.57
CA LEU A 48 7.52 4.20 9.26
C LEU A 48 6.68 5.12 8.36
N SER A 49 5.37 4.87 8.27
CA SER A 49 4.43 5.67 7.49
C SER A 49 4.44 7.13 7.91
N ALA A 50 4.46 7.40 9.22
CA ALA A 50 4.58 8.76 9.74
C ALA A 50 5.89 9.46 9.34
N LYS A 51 7.00 8.70 9.23
CA LYS A 51 8.28 9.25 8.74
C LYS A 51 8.23 9.56 7.25
N LEU A 52 7.62 8.69 6.44
CA LEU A 52 7.46 8.88 5.01
C LEU A 52 6.52 10.05 4.70
N ALA A 53 5.39 10.14 5.40
CA ALA A 53 4.43 11.24 5.29
C ALA A 53 5.07 12.62 5.50
N LYS A 54 5.99 12.73 6.47
CA LYS A 54 6.75 13.97 6.73
C LYS A 54 7.71 14.36 5.59
N GLN A 55 7.96 13.47 4.64
CA GLN A 55 8.75 13.73 3.42
C GLN A 55 7.84 14.01 2.22
N ASP A 56 6.60 14.43 2.47
CA ASP A 56 5.59 14.71 1.46
C ASP A 56 5.20 13.51 0.58
N ILE A 57 5.28 12.30 1.13
CA ILE A 57 4.87 11.05 0.48
C ILE A 57 3.48 10.67 0.98
N THR A 58 2.52 10.45 0.09
CA THR A 58 1.23 9.85 0.45
C THR A 58 1.45 8.39 0.86
N VAL A 59 0.88 7.96 1.98
CA VAL A 59 1.04 6.58 2.45
C VAL A 59 -0.32 5.93 2.65
N THR A 60 -0.52 4.73 2.11
CA THR A 60 -1.63 3.85 2.48
C THR A 60 -1.11 2.68 3.29
N ILE A 61 -1.67 2.44 4.48
CA ILE A 61 -1.37 1.25 5.28
C ILE A 61 -2.46 0.22 4.98
N PHE A 62 -2.08 -0.94 4.45
CA PHE A 62 -2.97 -2.08 4.26
C PHE A 62 -2.96 -2.95 5.51
N THR A 63 -4.10 -3.06 6.20
CA THR A 63 -4.17 -3.73 7.49
C THR A 63 -5.51 -4.42 7.70
N ASP A 64 -5.52 -5.38 8.61
CA ASP A 64 -6.74 -5.95 9.18
C ASP A 64 -7.54 -4.91 9.99
N ARG A 65 -8.87 -5.01 9.94
CA ARG A 65 -9.82 -4.27 10.80
C ARG A 65 -9.52 -4.43 12.29
N TYR A 66 -9.10 -5.61 12.74
CA TYR A 66 -8.74 -5.90 14.14
C TYR A 66 -7.61 -5.00 14.65
N MET A 67 -6.76 -4.52 13.75
CA MET A 67 -5.62 -3.67 14.11
C MET A 67 -5.97 -2.19 14.25
N LEU A 68 -7.18 -1.77 13.85
CA LEU A 68 -7.62 -0.37 13.92
C LEU A 68 -7.49 0.24 15.33
N PRO A 69 -7.97 -0.40 16.42
CA PRO A 69 -7.82 0.17 17.76
C PRO A 69 -6.35 0.38 18.14
N HIS A 70 -5.47 -0.54 17.75
CA HIS A 70 -4.04 -0.43 18.03
C HIS A 70 -3.39 0.72 17.27
N ILE A 71 -3.75 0.91 15.99
CA ILE A 71 -3.27 2.04 15.19
C ILE A 71 -3.71 3.36 15.83
N HIS A 72 -4.97 3.43 16.29
CA HIS A 72 -5.53 4.62 16.91
C HIS A 72 -4.93 4.95 18.29
N LEU A 73 -4.28 4.00 18.97
CA LEU A 73 -3.49 4.29 20.17
C LEU A 73 -2.24 5.11 19.86
N LEU A 74 -1.64 4.95 18.68
CA LEU A 74 -0.47 5.74 18.25
C LEU A 74 -0.86 7.07 17.60
N HIS A 75 -1.86 7.02 16.72
CA HIS A 75 -2.32 8.19 15.99
C HIS A 75 -3.84 8.18 15.88
N ALA A 76 -4.47 9.19 16.48
CA ALA A 76 -5.90 9.43 16.27
C ALA A 76 -6.22 9.60 14.77
N PRO A 77 -7.45 9.26 14.33
CA PRO A 77 -7.84 9.36 12.92
C PRO A 77 -7.53 10.72 12.28
N GLU A 78 -7.72 11.81 13.01
CA GLU A 78 -7.46 13.18 12.57
C GLU A 78 -5.96 13.42 12.35
N ALA A 79 -5.12 12.82 13.20
CA ALA A 79 -3.67 12.90 13.06
C ALA A 79 -3.20 12.13 11.81
N LEU A 80 -3.77 10.96 11.53
CA LEU A 80 -3.49 10.21 10.30
C LEU A 80 -3.88 11.01 9.05
N GLN A 81 -5.06 11.63 9.07
CA GLN A 81 -5.54 12.47 7.97
C GLN A 81 -4.63 13.69 7.75
N SER A 82 -4.17 14.36 8.82
CA SER A 82 -3.26 15.50 8.73
C SER A 82 -1.90 15.15 8.11
N LEU A 83 -1.49 13.89 8.21
CA LEU A 83 -0.25 13.36 7.64
C LEU A 83 -0.46 12.77 6.22
N ASP A 84 -1.66 12.85 5.65
CA ASP A 84 -2.05 12.14 4.42
C ASP A 84 -1.70 10.63 4.46
N ILE A 85 -1.94 10.03 5.64
CA ILE A 85 -1.87 8.59 5.84
C ILE A 85 -3.28 8.02 5.73
N ARG A 86 -3.45 7.09 4.80
CA ARG A 86 -4.71 6.41 4.50
C ARG A 86 -4.67 4.99 5.04
N LEU A 87 -5.83 4.43 5.37
CA LEU A 87 -5.96 3.04 5.77
C LEU A 87 -6.76 2.28 4.71
N ALA A 88 -6.19 1.19 4.21
CA ALA A 88 -6.88 0.21 3.41
C ALA A 88 -7.18 -1.00 4.31
N ILE A 89 -8.45 -1.22 4.59
CA ILE A 89 -8.88 -2.22 5.57
C ILE A 89 -9.26 -3.51 4.84
N MET A 90 -8.50 -4.55 5.12
CA MET A 90 -8.88 -5.91 4.79
C MET A 90 -10.04 -6.32 5.69
N ASN A 91 -11.15 -6.71 5.08
CA ASN A 91 -12.27 -7.29 5.81
C ASN A 91 -12.10 -8.80 5.79
N HIS A 92 -12.25 -9.34 6.98
CA HIS A 92 -12.24 -10.76 7.26
C HIS A 92 -13.64 -11.16 7.71
N ASP A 93 -14.08 -12.37 7.39
CA ASP A 93 -15.36 -12.87 7.89
C ASP A 93 -15.24 -13.11 9.42
N GLU A 94 -16.35 -13.03 10.17
CA GLU A 94 -16.36 -13.05 11.65
C GLU A 94 -15.68 -14.26 12.32
N TRP A 95 -15.39 -15.32 11.57
CA TRP A 95 -14.64 -16.52 11.99
C TRP A 95 -13.15 -16.23 12.28
N GLU A 96 -12.63 -15.08 11.87
CA GLU A 96 -11.20 -14.77 11.90
C GLU A 96 -10.68 -14.14 13.20
N ARG A 97 -11.56 -13.95 14.19
CA ARG A 97 -11.11 -13.67 15.57
C ARG A 97 -10.23 -14.81 16.09
N GLU A 98 -10.54 -16.04 15.68
CA GLU A 98 -9.79 -17.25 16.03
C GLU A 98 -8.40 -17.26 15.39
N LEU A 99 -8.17 -16.60 14.25
CA LEU A 99 -6.83 -16.49 13.65
C LEU A 99 -5.87 -15.68 14.53
N HIS A 100 -6.38 -14.71 15.29
CA HIS A 100 -5.55 -13.98 16.25
C HIS A 100 -5.28 -14.78 17.54
N GLU A 101 -6.07 -15.82 17.82
CA GLU A 101 -6.10 -16.54 19.10
C GLU A 101 -5.53 -17.98 19.02
N ASP A 102 -5.63 -18.68 17.88
CA ASP A 102 -5.13 -20.05 17.65
C ASP A 102 -4.28 -20.14 16.38
N TRP A 103 -2.96 -20.24 16.58
CA TRP A 103 -1.94 -20.35 15.53
C TRP A 103 -1.46 -21.78 15.28
N SER A 104 -2.30 -22.78 15.55
CA SER A 104 -1.94 -24.18 15.29
C SER A 104 -1.74 -24.49 13.79
N ARG A 105 -2.11 -23.58 12.87
CA ARG A 105 -2.11 -23.79 11.40
C ARG A 105 -1.60 -22.60 10.56
N PRO A 106 -0.37 -22.10 10.81
CA PRO A 106 0.13 -20.83 10.25
C PRO A 106 0.16 -20.74 8.71
N PHE A 107 0.19 -21.87 7.99
CA PHE A 107 0.16 -21.89 6.52
C PHE A 107 -1.24 -21.77 5.92
N GLN A 108 -2.26 -22.28 6.60
CA GLN A 108 -3.66 -22.14 6.17
C GLN A 108 -4.09 -20.68 6.36
N ASP A 109 -3.72 -20.10 7.50
CA ASP A 109 -3.97 -18.72 7.87
C ASP A 109 -3.35 -17.76 6.83
N LEU A 110 -2.15 -18.07 6.32
CA LEU A 110 -1.51 -17.27 5.27
C LEU A 110 -2.27 -17.30 3.93
N TYR A 111 -2.86 -18.44 3.56
CA TYR A 111 -3.64 -18.57 2.33
C TYR A 111 -4.98 -17.83 2.43
N ASP A 112 -5.63 -17.91 3.58
CA ASP A 112 -6.89 -17.21 3.83
C ASP A 112 -6.70 -15.69 3.84
N VAL A 113 -5.58 -15.22 4.40
CA VAL A 113 -5.14 -13.83 4.29
C VAL A 113 -4.95 -13.38 2.85
N MET A 114 -4.27 -14.19 2.03
CA MET A 114 -4.09 -13.86 0.62
C MET A 114 -5.43 -13.74 -0.11
N ARG A 115 -6.39 -14.65 0.17
CA ARG A 115 -7.74 -14.59 -0.42
C ARG A 115 -8.53 -13.37 0.04
N ALA A 116 -8.44 -13.01 1.32
CA ALA A 116 -9.08 -11.81 1.85
C ALA A 116 -8.47 -10.52 1.27
N ALA A 117 -7.16 -10.53 0.97
CA ALA A 117 -6.47 -9.42 0.34
C ALA A 117 -6.81 -9.29 -1.15
N GLU A 118 -7.01 -10.39 -1.86
CA GLU A 118 -7.16 -10.45 -3.32
C GLU A 118 -8.13 -9.39 -3.91
N PRO A 119 -9.35 -9.17 -3.38
CA PRO A 119 -10.26 -8.17 -3.93
C PRO A 119 -9.69 -6.75 -3.96
N TYR A 120 -8.93 -6.35 -2.92
CA TYR A 120 -8.32 -5.02 -2.88
C TYR A 120 -7.29 -4.84 -4.00
N PHE A 121 -6.49 -5.86 -4.26
CA PHE A 121 -5.45 -5.84 -5.28
C PHE A 121 -6.03 -5.93 -6.69
N GLN A 122 -7.07 -6.74 -6.90
CA GLN A 122 -7.81 -6.79 -8.16
C GLN A 122 -8.44 -5.44 -8.48
N ASN A 123 -9.09 -4.79 -7.51
CA ASN A 123 -9.66 -3.45 -7.69
C ASN A 123 -8.58 -2.42 -8.04
N MET A 124 -7.41 -2.49 -7.40
CA MET A 124 -6.28 -1.64 -7.73
C MET A 124 -5.76 -1.87 -9.16
N ALA A 125 -5.70 -3.12 -9.61
CA ALA A 125 -5.32 -3.51 -10.97
C ALA A 125 -6.30 -2.96 -12.02
N SER A 126 -7.60 -3.10 -11.76
CA SER A 126 -8.66 -2.57 -12.60
C SER A 126 -8.62 -1.05 -12.65
N ALA A 127 -8.47 -0.38 -11.51
CA ALA A 127 -8.33 1.07 -11.44
C ALA A 127 -7.13 1.56 -12.26
N ARG A 128 -5.98 0.87 -12.15
CA ARG A 128 -4.79 1.19 -12.94
C ARG A 128 -5.03 1.05 -14.44
N SER A 129 -5.65 -0.05 -14.85
CA SER A 129 -5.99 -0.31 -16.25
C SER A 129 -6.96 0.74 -16.81
N SER A 130 -7.82 1.31 -15.97
CA SER A 130 -8.74 2.40 -16.35
C SER A 130 -8.10 3.80 -16.34
N GLY A 131 -6.80 3.91 -16.00
CA GLY A 131 -6.10 5.19 -15.94
C GLY A 131 -6.39 6.00 -14.67
N ALA A 132 -6.86 5.37 -13.60
CA ALA A 132 -7.11 6.06 -12.33
C ALA A 132 -5.80 6.66 -11.76
N ALA A 133 -5.88 7.93 -11.36
CA ALA A 133 -4.78 8.63 -10.70
C ALA A 133 -4.74 8.31 -9.19
N GLY A 134 -3.62 8.64 -8.54
CA GLY A 134 -3.48 8.54 -7.09
C GLY A 134 -3.31 7.12 -6.55
N LEU A 135 -3.06 6.13 -7.41
CA LEU A 135 -2.76 4.76 -6.99
C LEU A 135 -1.34 4.64 -6.44
N PRO A 136 -1.06 3.68 -5.53
CA PRO A 136 0.29 3.44 -5.05
C PRO A 136 1.27 3.17 -6.19
N THR A 137 2.43 3.81 -6.15
CA THR A 137 3.51 3.63 -7.13
C THR A 137 4.65 2.75 -6.59
N CYS A 138 4.68 2.53 -5.28
CA CYS A 138 5.66 1.71 -4.57
C CYS A 138 4.97 0.89 -3.46
N VAL A 139 5.53 -0.28 -3.15
CA VAL A 139 5.07 -1.16 -2.08
C VAL A 139 6.21 -1.44 -1.13
N ILE A 140 5.96 -1.27 0.16
CA ILE A 140 6.80 -1.74 1.24
C ILE A 140 6.01 -2.79 2.02
N ALA A 141 6.36 -4.06 1.85
CA ALA A 141 5.73 -5.15 2.57
C ALA A 141 6.66 -5.70 3.66
N ASP A 142 6.05 -6.20 4.73
CA ASP A 142 6.71 -7.07 5.68
C ASP A 142 7.26 -8.30 4.96
N MET A 143 8.43 -8.77 5.35
CA MET A 143 9.08 -9.90 4.69
C MET A 143 8.30 -11.21 4.84
N PHE A 144 7.42 -11.32 5.84
CA PHE A 144 6.56 -12.48 6.02
C PHE A 144 5.31 -12.45 5.12
N CYS A 145 4.98 -11.30 4.53
CA CYS A 145 3.86 -11.15 3.60
C CYS A 145 4.23 -11.56 2.17
N LEU A 146 4.81 -12.76 1.99
CA LEU A 146 5.25 -13.26 0.68
C LEU A 146 4.09 -13.35 -0.34
N TRP A 147 2.86 -13.52 0.13
CA TRP A 147 1.65 -13.46 -0.68
C TRP A 147 1.48 -12.12 -1.42
N ALA A 148 1.99 -11.03 -0.85
CA ALA A 148 1.89 -9.72 -1.46
C ALA A 148 2.65 -9.69 -2.80
N GLN A 149 3.80 -10.36 -2.88
CA GLN A 149 4.56 -10.47 -4.12
C GLN A 149 3.77 -11.19 -5.22
N ILE A 150 3.06 -12.28 -4.88
CA ILE A 150 2.20 -13.02 -5.81
C ILE A 150 1.10 -12.11 -6.37
N LEU A 151 0.47 -11.32 -5.51
CA LEU A 151 -0.58 -10.38 -5.93
C LEU A 151 -0.03 -9.21 -6.75
N PHE A 152 1.21 -8.75 -6.51
CA PHE A 152 1.78 -7.62 -7.25
C PHE A 152 2.35 -7.96 -8.62
N ASP A 153 2.81 -9.19 -8.84
CA ASP A 153 3.22 -9.65 -10.16
C ASP A 153 2.05 -9.56 -11.17
N VAL A 154 0.81 -9.64 -10.69
CA VAL A 154 -0.42 -9.41 -11.47
C VAL A 154 -0.71 -7.92 -11.73
N VAL A 155 -0.21 -7.00 -10.87
CA VAL A 155 -0.60 -5.58 -10.85
C VAL A 155 0.48 -4.65 -11.47
N SER A 156 1.64 -5.19 -11.87
CA SER A 156 2.75 -4.42 -12.47
C SER A 156 3.23 -3.22 -11.63
N ILE A 157 3.33 -3.39 -10.30
CA ILE A 157 3.90 -2.39 -9.40
C ILE A 157 5.35 -2.77 -9.07
N LYS A 158 6.25 -1.78 -9.00
CA LYS A 158 7.63 -2.00 -8.55
C LYS A 158 7.62 -2.49 -7.09
N TYR A 159 7.88 -3.77 -6.90
CA TYR A 159 8.09 -4.40 -5.60
C TYR A 159 9.57 -4.37 -5.25
N THR A 160 9.94 -3.85 -4.07
CA THR A 160 11.31 -3.91 -3.57
C THR A 160 11.33 -4.70 -2.27
N SER A 161 11.78 -5.95 -2.32
CA SER A 161 12.22 -6.65 -1.11
C SER A 161 13.70 -6.35 -0.87
N LYS A 162 14.12 -6.27 0.40
CA LYS A 162 15.50 -5.90 0.79
C LYS A 162 16.59 -6.91 0.38
N PHE A 163 16.24 -7.96 -0.36
CA PHE A 163 17.21 -8.85 -1.00
C PHE A 163 17.01 -8.80 -2.51
N GLY A 164 17.99 -8.20 -3.20
CA GLY A 164 18.08 -8.26 -4.65
C GLY A 164 18.18 -9.71 -5.12
N ARG A 165 17.05 -10.29 -5.50
CA ARG A 165 16.97 -11.29 -6.55
C ARG A 165 15.80 -10.94 -7.44
N LYS A 166 16.10 -10.48 -8.66
CA LYS A 166 15.25 -10.75 -9.81
C LYS A 166 15.00 -12.26 -9.81
N ARG A 167 13.83 -12.71 -9.39
CA ARG A 167 13.25 -13.94 -9.92
C ARG A 167 12.22 -13.48 -10.90
N GLU A 168 12.57 -13.56 -12.18
CA GLU A 168 11.60 -13.63 -13.25
C GLU A 168 10.63 -14.77 -12.90
N SER A 169 9.36 -14.41 -12.72
CA SER A 169 8.18 -15.19 -13.09
C SER A 169 8.39 -16.71 -13.28
N GLU A 170 8.45 -17.46 -12.18
CA GLU A 170 8.14 -18.89 -12.16
C GLU A 170 7.41 -19.23 -10.86
N LEU A 171 6.18 -18.73 -10.74
CA LEU A 171 5.13 -19.47 -10.05
C LEU A 171 4.06 -19.73 -11.11
N VAL A 172 4.33 -20.77 -11.89
CA VAL A 172 3.34 -21.41 -12.74
C VAL A 172 2.17 -21.78 -11.85
N TYR A 173 1.02 -21.26 -12.24
CA TYR A 173 -0.30 -21.57 -11.71
C TYR A 173 -0.57 -23.07 -11.93
N GLU A 174 -0.10 -23.94 -11.02
CA GLU A 174 -0.57 -25.33 -10.96
C GLU A 174 -1.98 -25.37 -10.32
N ARG A 175 -2.96 -24.81 -11.04
CA ARG A 175 -4.34 -25.29 -10.99
C ARG A 175 -4.35 -26.65 -11.68
N ASN A 176 -3.93 -27.70 -10.98
CA ASN A 176 -4.26 -29.09 -11.29
C ASN A 176 -3.56 -29.96 -10.24
N SER A 177 -4.27 -30.32 -9.17
CA SER A 177 -4.20 -31.63 -8.50
C SER A 177 -4.70 -31.53 -7.06
N PHE A 178 -6.02 -31.39 -6.87
CA PHE A 178 -6.72 -31.98 -5.72
C PHE A 178 -8.16 -32.25 -6.15
N ARG A 179 -8.35 -33.42 -6.77
CA ARG A 179 -9.57 -34.22 -6.65
C ARG A 179 -9.26 -35.32 -5.64
#